data_AF-A0A2E4W750-F1
#
_entry.id   AF-A0A2E4W750-F1
#
_cell.length_a   1.000
_cell.length_b   1.000
_cell.length_c   1.000
_cell.angle_alpha   90.00
_cell.angle_beta   90.00
_cell.angle_gamma   90.00
#
_symmetry.space_group_name_H-M   'P 1'
#
loop_
_entity.id
_entity.type
_entity.pdbx_description
1 polymer ?
#
loop_
_entity_poly.entity_id
_entity_poly.type
_entity_poly.pdbx_seq_one_letter_code
_entity_poly.pdbx_strand_id
1 'polypeptide(L)'
;METKFTKDGRKVAVVGQLNKTEYIVQEIFVTDDGDEIPQGERFTASSLLDKPLLSYKAKEEQRVLKSLEELKATYDKKEKQLRDLEQRRKGAAEWMKQIDLSIKNLPNFDYDFFCDFVCGNFKYAIHVDYKGNPSKYSRRGFIHDDMVDVFLRFERNSWSGIDQFDMVRLLSVVGKSDGKLDYRINQYSDGSGSCNNEYVFFKTREEMESWVLEYIDKVYQEDELEEKHFDLMDEVGLEIPEHYVQNWYDKQIHHIRGSELSEIESVRERYKNRKESIEERLKRATNKSS
;
A
#
# COMPACT_ATOMS: atom_id res chain seq x y z
N MET A 1 -35.67 55.05 -7.49
CA MET A 1 -35.58 55.43 -8.91
C MET A 1 -35.79 54.15 -9.71
N GLU A 2 -36.82 54.08 -10.56
CA GLU A 2 -37.06 52.87 -11.37
C GLU A 2 -36.12 52.89 -12.57
N THR A 3 -35.32 51.84 -12.76
CA THR A 3 -34.37 51.72 -13.87
C THR A 3 -34.88 50.72 -14.90
N LYS A 4 -34.70 51.06 -16.18
CA LYS A 4 -35.10 50.24 -17.33
C LYS A 4 -34.04 50.33 -18.43
N PHE A 5 -34.22 49.56 -19.49
CA PHE A 5 -33.36 49.58 -20.67
C PHE A 5 -34.13 50.05 -21.90
N THR A 6 -33.51 50.89 -22.73
CA THR A 6 -34.04 51.22 -24.05
C THR A 6 -33.83 50.05 -25.02
N LYS A 7 -34.52 50.07 -26.17
CA LYS A 7 -34.30 49.07 -27.25
C LYS A 7 -32.86 49.02 -27.75
N ASP A 8 -32.15 50.16 -27.67
CA ASP A 8 -30.75 50.29 -28.06
C ASP A 8 -29.78 49.80 -26.98
N GLY A 9 -30.28 49.25 -25.87
CA GLY A 9 -29.48 48.64 -24.80
C GLY A 9 -28.97 49.60 -23.73
N ARG A 10 -29.35 50.88 -23.78
CA ARG A 10 -28.91 51.89 -22.79
C ARG A 10 -29.71 51.76 -21.50
N LYS A 11 -29.03 51.87 -20.35
CA LYS A 11 -29.67 51.88 -19.04
C LYS A 11 -30.18 53.29 -18.74
N VAL A 12 -31.44 53.39 -18.33
CA VAL A 12 -32.10 54.68 -18.09
C VAL A 12 -32.92 54.65 -16.80
N ALA A 13 -32.98 55.78 -16.10
CA ALA A 13 -33.89 56.02 -15.00
C ALA A 13 -35.22 56.61 -15.52
N VAL A 14 -36.35 56.08 -15.06
CA VAL A 14 -37.66 56.64 -15.34
C VAL A 14 -37.92 57.82 -14.40
N VAL A 15 -38.04 59.02 -14.98
CA VAL A 15 -38.25 60.27 -14.25
C VAL A 15 -39.73 60.66 -14.23
N GLY A 16 -40.48 60.31 -15.28
CA GLY A 16 -41.91 60.58 -15.36
C GLY A 16 -42.55 59.88 -16.55
N GLN A 17 -43.88 59.88 -16.59
CA GLN A 17 -44.66 59.29 -17.69
C GLN A 17 -45.36 60.41 -18.46
N LEU A 18 -45.15 60.46 -19.79
CA LEU A 18 -45.76 61.47 -20.65
C LEU A 18 -47.16 61.04 -21.10
N ASN A 19 -47.32 59.76 -21.45
CA ASN A 19 -48.59 59.13 -21.80
C ASN A 19 -48.53 57.61 -21.53
N LYS A 20 -49.55 56.84 -21.94
CA LYS A 20 -49.60 55.38 -21.70
C LYS A 20 -48.42 54.59 -22.33
N THR A 21 -47.68 55.16 -23.28
CA THR A 21 -46.66 54.47 -24.07
C THR A 21 -45.27 55.13 -24.04
N GLU A 22 -45.17 56.39 -23.62
CA GLU A 22 -43.94 57.20 -23.62
C GLU A 22 -43.59 57.70 -22.22
N TYR A 23 -42.30 57.59 -21.91
CA TYR A 23 -41.74 57.91 -20.61
C TYR A 23 -40.64 58.97 -20.77
N ILE A 24 -40.56 59.89 -19.81
CA ILE A 24 -39.43 60.80 -19.66
C ILE A 24 -38.36 60.04 -18.87
N VAL A 25 -37.23 59.81 -19.51
CA VAL A 25 -36.13 59.04 -18.95
C VAL A 25 -34.84 59.85 -18.93
N GLN A 26 -33.92 59.47 -18.04
CA GLN A 26 -32.59 60.03 -17.96
C GLN A 26 -31.56 58.90 -18.07
N GLU A 27 -30.52 59.09 -18.87
CA GLU A 27 -29.48 58.07 -19.04
C GLU A 27 -28.70 57.85 -17.74
N ILE A 28 -28.41 56.59 -17.43
CA ILE A 28 -27.55 56.20 -16.33
C ILE A 28 -26.26 55.68 -16.96
N PHE A 29 -25.16 56.38 -16.68
CA PHE A 29 -23.83 55.86 -16.96
C PHE A 29 -23.39 54.99 -15.78
N VAL A 30 -22.85 53.82 -16.09
CA VAL A 30 -22.26 52.93 -15.09
C VAL A 30 -20.75 53.06 -15.24
N THR A 31 -20.05 53.48 -14.19
CA THR A 31 -18.59 53.58 -14.20
C THR A 31 -17.95 52.18 -14.17
N ASP A 32 -16.66 52.08 -14.49
CA ASP A 32 -15.92 50.80 -14.45
C ASP A 32 -15.92 50.16 -13.05
N ASP A 33 -16.07 50.99 -12.00
CA ASP A 33 -16.19 50.59 -10.59
C ASP A 33 -17.63 50.18 -10.19
N GLY A 34 -18.59 50.28 -11.10
CA GLY A 34 -19.98 49.85 -10.90
C GLY A 34 -20.91 50.92 -10.32
N ASP A 35 -20.45 52.17 -10.17
CA ASP A 35 -21.29 53.26 -9.68
C ASP A 35 -22.26 53.73 -10.77
N GLU A 36 -23.55 53.83 -10.41
CA GLU A 36 -24.61 54.27 -11.30
C GLU A 36 -24.85 55.78 -11.14
N ILE A 37 -24.44 56.56 -12.14
CA ILE A 37 -24.56 58.02 -12.11
C ILE A 37 -25.63 58.44 -13.13
N PRO A 38 -26.77 59.03 -12.69
CA PRO A 38 -27.72 59.66 -13.59
C PRO A 38 -27.04 60.88 -14.23
N GLN A 39 -26.76 60.80 -15.53
CA GLN A 39 -26.03 61.83 -16.25
C GLN A 39 -26.61 62.00 -17.65
N GLY A 40 -26.72 63.26 -18.09
CA GLY A 40 -27.29 63.62 -19.38
C GLY A 40 -28.67 64.28 -19.29
N GLU A 41 -29.15 64.73 -20.44
CA GLU A 41 -30.45 65.39 -20.58
C GLU A 41 -31.60 64.40 -20.46
N ARG A 42 -32.76 64.90 -20.03
CA ARG A 42 -33.99 64.11 -20.01
C ARG A 42 -34.52 64.03 -21.43
N PHE A 43 -34.76 62.82 -21.91
CA PHE A 43 -35.35 62.56 -23.23
C PHE A 43 -36.55 61.64 -23.11
N THR A 44 -37.36 61.58 -24.17
CA THR A 44 -38.52 60.70 -24.23
C THR A 44 -38.13 59.36 -24.86
N ALA A 45 -38.54 58.27 -24.22
CA ALA A 45 -38.34 56.92 -24.74
C ALA A 45 -39.66 56.15 -24.73
N SER A 46 -39.92 55.40 -25.79
CA SER A 46 -41.03 54.46 -25.90
C SER A 46 -40.51 53.03 -25.78
N SER A 47 -41.33 52.14 -25.23
CA SER A 47 -41.00 50.70 -25.08
C SER A 47 -39.73 50.41 -24.25
N LEU A 48 -39.81 50.67 -22.95
CA LEU A 48 -38.77 50.33 -21.98
C LEU A 48 -38.79 48.84 -21.63
N LEU A 49 -37.62 48.23 -21.51
CA LEU A 49 -37.44 46.82 -21.16
C LEU A 49 -36.94 46.69 -19.71
N ASP A 50 -37.41 45.66 -19.00
CA ASP A 50 -36.96 45.37 -17.63
C ASP A 50 -35.52 44.81 -17.58
N LYS A 51 -35.03 44.28 -18.70
CA LYS A 51 -33.68 43.69 -18.85
C LYS A 51 -33.06 44.16 -20.17
N PRO A 52 -31.72 44.21 -20.25
CA PRO A 52 -31.04 44.57 -21.49
C PRO A 52 -31.42 43.61 -22.61
N LEU A 53 -31.58 44.15 -23.82
CA LEU A 53 -31.93 43.37 -25.01
C LEU A 53 -30.73 42.52 -25.44
N LEU A 54 -30.77 41.22 -25.13
CA LEU A 54 -29.79 40.26 -25.66
C LEU A 54 -30.09 39.97 -27.13
N SER A 55 -29.07 40.11 -27.99
CA SER A 55 -29.19 39.77 -29.42
C SER A 55 -29.51 38.28 -29.60
N TYR A 56 -30.21 37.93 -30.68
CA TYR A 56 -30.50 36.52 -31.02
C TYR A 56 -29.22 35.69 -31.08
N LYS A 57 -28.15 36.26 -31.66
CA LYS A 57 -26.83 35.64 -31.73
C LYS A 57 -26.26 35.31 -30.33
N ALA A 58 -26.36 36.23 -29.38
CA ALA A 58 -25.88 36.00 -28.01
C ALA A 58 -26.68 34.92 -27.27
N LYS A 59 -28.01 34.83 -27.49
CA LYS A 59 -28.84 33.77 -26.92
C LYS A 59 -28.50 32.40 -27.51
N GLU A 60 -28.29 32.34 -28.81
CA GLU A 60 -27.92 31.11 -29.51
C GLU A 60 -26.52 30.64 -29.11
N GLU A 61 -25.57 31.56 -28.96
CA GLU A 61 -24.22 31.27 -28.47
C GLU A 61 -24.24 30.66 -27.06
N GLN A 62 -25.01 31.23 -26.13
CA GLN A 62 -25.20 30.66 -24.80
C GLN A 62 -25.81 29.25 -24.85
N ARG A 63 -26.79 29.02 -25.75
CA ARG A 63 -27.41 27.70 -25.93
C ARG A 63 -26.41 26.67 -26.42
N VAL A 64 -25.60 27.03 -27.42
CA VAL A 64 -24.58 26.15 -28.00
C VAL A 64 -23.49 25.84 -26.97
N LEU A 65 -23.00 26.83 -26.23
CA LEU A 65 -22.00 26.63 -25.19
C LEU A 65 -22.49 25.66 -24.10
N LYS A 66 -23.72 25.86 -23.62
CA LYS A 66 -24.34 24.95 -22.64
C LYS A 66 -24.47 23.52 -23.18
N SER A 67 -24.94 23.38 -24.42
CA SER A 67 -25.04 22.05 -25.06
C SER A 67 -23.67 21.38 -25.23
N LEU A 68 -22.63 22.16 -25.50
CA LEU A 68 -21.26 21.66 -25.65
C LEU A 68 -20.68 21.20 -24.32
N GLU A 69 -20.94 21.93 -23.22
CA GLU A 69 -20.58 21.51 -21.86
C GLU A 69 -21.29 20.22 -21.45
N GLU A 70 -22.61 20.11 -21.70
CA GLU A 70 -23.39 18.89 -21.42
C GLU A 70 -22.87 17.69 -22.23
N LEU A 71 -22.50 17.92 -23.49
CA LEU A 71 -21.97 16.88 -24.36
C LEU A 71 -20.57 16.42 -23.90
N LYS A 72 -19.69 17.35 -23.50
CA LYS A 72 -18.39 17.02 -22.90
C LYS A 72 -18.55 16.20 -21.64
N ALA A 73 -19.42 16.63 -20.72
CA ALA A 73 -19.68 15.88 -19.48
C ALA A 73 -20.22 14.46 -19.78
N THR A 74 -21.06 14.32 -20.79
CA THR A 74 -21.56 13.01 -21.24
C THR A 74 -20.46 12.15 -21.85
N TYR A 75 -19.61 12.74 -22.69
CA TYR A 75 -18.46 12.08 -23.29
C TYR A 75 -17.50 11.54 -22.21
N ASP A 76 -17.10 12.38 -21.25
CA ASP A 76 -16.18 12.01 -20.18
C ASP A 76 -16.76 10.86 -19.33
N LYS A 77 -18.06 10.92 -19.04
CA LYS A 77 -18.77 9.84 -18.35
C LYS A 77 -18.74 8.53 -19.14
N LYS A 78 -18.97 8.58 -20.46
CA LYS A 78 -18.94 7.40 -21.33
C LYS A 78 -17.53 6.83 -21.48
N GLU A 79 -16.52 7.69 -21.59
CA GLU A 79 -15.12 7.27 -21.64
C GLU A 79 -14.70 6.57 -20.34
N LYS A 80 -15.11 7.11 -19.18
CA LYS A 80 -14.89 6.45 -17.88
C LYS A 80 -15.57 5.07 -17.81
N GLN A 81 -16.82 4.97 -18.28
CA GLN A 81 -17.54 3.70 -18.35
C GLN A 81 -16.85 2.69 -19.27
N LEU A 82 -16.36 3.13 -20.43
CA LEU A 82 -15.64 2.27 -21.37
C LEU A 82 -14.35 1.73 -20.73
N ARG A 83 -13.56 2.59 -20.08
CA ARG A 83 -12.35 2.17 -19.36
C ARG A 83 -12.67 1.12 -18.27
N ASP A 84 -13.72 1.33 -17.48
CA ASP A 84 -14.15 0.35 -16.47
C ASP A 84 -14.54 -1.00 -17.10
N LEU A 85 -15.32 -0.97 -18.19
CA LEU A 85 -15.72 -2.17 -18.91
C LEU A 85 -14.53 -2.92 -19.52
N GLU A 86 -13.55 -2.21 -20.08
CA GLU A 86 -12.34 -2.81 -20.61
C GLU A 86 -11.50 -3.49 -19.53
N GLN A 87 -11.37 -2.88 -18.36
CA GLN A 87 -10.67 -3.47 -17.22
C GLN A 87 -11.42 -4.71 -16.69
N ARG A 88 -12.75 -4.63 -16.56
CA ARG A 88 -13.58 -5.80 -16.20
C ARG A 88 -13.45 -6.94 -17.19
N ARG A 89 -13.42 -6.64 -18.49
CA ARG A 89 -13.23 -7.64 -19.55
C ARG A 89 -11.86 -8.32 -19.42
N LYS A 90 -10.79 -7.54 -19.21
CA LYS A 90 -9.44 -8.08 -18.97
C LYS A 90 -9.42 -8.95 -17.72
N GLY A 91 -9.98 -8.46 -16.61
CA GLY A 91 -10.09 -9.20 -15.36
C GLY A 91 -10.86 -10.52 -15.52
N ALA A 92 -11.98 -10.51 -16.24
CA ALA A 92 -12.76 -11.72 -16.53
C ALA A 92 -11.97 -12.74 -17.36
N ALA A 93 -11.20 -12.28 -18.35
CA ALA A 93 -10.35 -13.16 -19.17
C ALA A 93 -9.23 -13.81 -18.34
N GLU A 94 -8.54 -13.03 -17.50
CA GLU A 94 -7.51 -13.57 -16.59
C GLU A 94 -8.12 -14.51 -15.55
N TRP A 95 -9.30 -14.19 -15.01
CA TRP A 95 -10.02 -15.08 -14.10
C TRP A 95 -10.35 -16.43 -14.75
N MET A 96 -10.84 -16.44 -16.00
CA MET A 96 -11.09 -17.69 -16.71
C MET A 96 -9.82 -18.51 -16.93
N LYS A 97 -8.69 -17.88 -17.29
CA LYS A 97 -7.40 -18.58 -17.41
C LYS A 97 -6.98 -19.21 -16.08
N GLN A 98 -7.14 -18.47 -14.99
CA GLN A 98 -6.80 -18.96 -13.66
C GLN A 98 -7.67 -20.15 -13.25
N ILE A 99 -8.97 -20.12 -13.55
CA ILE A 99 -9.88 -21.25 -13.32
C ILE A 99 -9.44 -22.45 -14.15
N ASP A 100 -9.16 -22.27 -15.44
CA ASP A 100 -8.72 -23.37 -16.31
C ASP A 100 -7.42 -24.02 -15.81
N LEU A 101 -6.45 -23.21 -15.39
CA LEU A 101 -5.21 -23.70 -14.75
C LEU A 101 -5.49 -24.44 -13.45
N SER A 102 -6.38 -23.92 -12.61
CA SER A 102 -6.76 -24.56 -11.34
C SER A 102 -7.45 -25.91 -11.59
N ILE A 103 -8.36 -25.99 -12.57
CA ILE A 103 -9.03 -27.25 -12.95
C ILE A 103 -8.01 -28.28 -13.43
N LYS A 104 -7.00 -27.86 -14.21
CA LYS A 104 -5.93 -28.75 -14.69
C LYS A 104 -5.05 -29.28 -13.55
N ASN A 105 -4.82 -28.48 -12.52
CA ASN A 105 -4.01 -28.87 -11.36
C ASN A 105 -4.82 -29.57 -10.26
N LEU A 106 -6.15 -29.46 -10.27
CA LEU A 106 -7.02 -30.05 -9.24
C LEU A 106 -6.82 -31.57 -9.08
N PRO A 107 -6.67 -32.38 -10.14
CA PRO A 107 -6.36 -33.81 -9.97
C PRO A 107 -5.01 -34.08 -9.28
N ASN A 108 -4.07 -33.15 -9.36
CA ASN A 108 -2.75 -33.24 -8.73
C ASN A 108 -2.73 -32.55 -7.34
N PHE A 109 -3.88 -32.08 -6.85
CA PHE A 109 -3.97 -31.53 -5.51
C PHE A 109 -3.74 -32.64 -4.48
N ASP A 110 -2.99 -32.34 -3.43
CA ASP A 110 -2.67 -33.30 -2.38
C ASP A 110 -3.87 -33.47 -1.43
N TYR A 111 -4.84 -34.27 -1.87
CA TYR A 111 -6.05 -34.57 -1.11
C TYR A 111 -5.75 -35.38 0.15
N ASP A 112 -4.69 -36.19 0.14
CA ASP A 112 -4.31 -36.99 1.30
C ASP A 112 -3.79 -36.07 2.40
N PHE A 113 -2.87 -35.15 2.06
CA PHE A 113 -2.41 -34.11 2.98
C PHE A 113 -3.59 -33.29 3.52
N PHE A 114 -4.51 -32.85 2.65
CA PHE A 114 -5.68 -32.08 3.08
C PHE A 114 -6.57 -32.86 4.05
N CYS A 115 -6.84 -34.14 3.78
CA CYS A 115 -7.60 -35.01 4.67
C CYS A 115 -6.87 -35.20 6.00
N ASP A 116 -5.57 -35.49 5.98
CA ASP A 116 -4.75 -35.63 7.18
C ASP A 116 -4.76 -34.36 8.02
N PHE A 117 -4.71 -33.20 7.36
CA PHE A 117 -4.75 -31.91 8.00
C PHE A 117 -6.09 -31.64 8.70
N VAL A 118 -7.20 -31.80 7.99
CA VAL A 118 -8.55 -31.55 8.53
C VAL A 118 -8.94 -32.58 9.59
N CYS A 119 -8.46 -33.82 9.47
CA CYS A 119 -8.68 -34.86 10.47
C CYS A 119 -7.76 -34.76 11.69
N GLY A 120 -6.76 -33.87 11.68
CA GLY A 120 -5.80 -33.74 12.78
C GLY A 120 -4.85 -34.93 12.91
N ASN A 121 -4.49 -35.57 11.79
CA ASN A 121 -3.57 -36.71 11.76
C ASN A 121 -2.09 -36.29 11.89
N PHE A 122 -1.77 -35.01 11.69
CA PHE A 122 -0.45 -34.48 11.97
C PHE A 122 -0.24 -34.35 13.48
N LYS A 123 1.01 -34.55 13.91
CA LYS A 123 1.41 -34.43 15.32
C LYS A 123 2.41 -33.32 15.53
N TYR A 124 3.22 -33.06 14.52
CA TYR A 124 4.28 -32.06 14.58
C TYR A 124 4.09 -31.06 13.45
N ALA A 125 4.40 -29.80 13.74
CA ALA A 125 4.51 -28.76 12.72
C ALA A 125 5.73 -27.87 13.00
N ILE A 126 6.47 -27.51 11.95
CA ILE A 126 7.54 -26.52 12.03
C ILE A 126 7.05 -25.26 11.33
N HIS A 127 7.12 -24.13 12.03
CA HIS A 127 6.81 -22.84 11.43
C HIS A 127 7.93 -22.37 10.49
N VAL A 128 7.56 -21.92 9.30
CA VAL A 128 8.49 -21.44 8.27
C VAL A 128 8.13 -20.03 7.80
N ASP A 129 9.15 -19.26 7.43
CA ASP A 129 8.97 -17.93 6.84
C ASP A 129 8.54 -18.01 5.37
N TYR A 130 8.34 -16.85 4.73
CA TYR A 130 7.93 -16.75 3.33
C TYR A 130 8.94 -17.32 2.31
N LYS A 131 10.18 -17.62 2.75
CA LYS A 131 11.20 -18.31 1.94
C LYS A 131 11.23 -19.81 2.22
N GLY A 132 10.39 -20.31 3.13
CA GLY A 132 10.38 -21.69 3.58
C GLY A 132 11.46 -22.01 4.62
N ASN A 133 12.08 -21.01 5.25
CA ASN A 133 13.08 -21.26 6.30
C ASN A 133 12.39 -21.40 7.66
N PRO A 134 12.77 -22.38 8.49
CA PRO A 134 12.33 -22.47 9.87
C PRO A 134 12.53 -21.15 10.60
N SER A 135 11.49 -20.68 11.26
CA SER A 135 11.51 -19.44 12.02
C SER A 135 10.70 -19.60 13.29
N LYS A 136 11.19 -19.02 14.40
CA LYS A 136 10.49 -19.09 15.68
C LYS A 136 9.13 -18.41 15.56
N TYR A 137 8.06 -19.16 15.81
CA TYR A 137 6.73 -18.59 15.89
C TYR A 137 6.47 -18.15 17.33
N SER A 138 6.63 -16.85 17.57
CA SER A 138 6.42 -16.24 18.90
C SER A 138 7.38 -16.80 19.97
N ARG A 139 6.92 -16.89 21.23
CA ARG A 139 7.70 -17.38 22.38
C ARG A 139 7.73 -18.91 22.50
N ARG A 140 7.07 -19.64 21.59
CA ARG A 140 6.82 -21.09 21.73
C ARG A 140 7.85 -21.97 21.00
N GLY A 141 8.83 -21.39 20.32
CA GLY A 141 9.88 -22.14 19.62
C GLY A 141 9.63 -22.25 18.11
N PHE A 142 10.31 -23.21 17.49
CA PHE A 142 10.14 -23.57 16.07
C PHE A 142 9.07 -24.64 15.86
N ILE A 143 8.92 -25.54 16.84
CA ILE A 143 8.13 -26.77 16.74
C ILE A 143 6.83 -26.62 17.51
N HIS A 144 5.76 -27.12 16.92
CA HIS A 144 4.50 -27.38 17.58
C HIS A 144 4.30 -28.89 17.64
N ASP A 145 4.35 -29.48 18.83
CA ASP A 145 4.05 -30.90 19.10
C ASP A 145 2.59 -31.14 19.56
N ASP A 146 1.83 -30.06 19.69
CA ASP A 146 0.38 -30.05 19.84
C ASP A 146 -0.25 -29.24 18.70
N MET A 147 -0.98 -29.93 17.82
CA MET A 147 -1.68 -29.30 16.71
C MET A 147 -2.72 -28.25 17.15
N VAL A 148 -3.24 -28.37 18.38
CA VAL A 148 -4.16 -27.37 18.95
C VAL A 148 -3.51 -25.98 18.92
N ASP A 149 -2.22 -25.85 19.17
CA ASP A 149 -1.53 -24.56 19.15
C ASP A 149 -1.34 -23.96 17.75
N VAL A 150 -1.35 -24.81 16.72
CA VAL A 150 -1.28 -24.38 15.32
C VAL A 150 -2.64 -23.88 14.85
N PHE A 151 -3.71 -24.57 15.25
CA PHE A 151 -5.08 -24.25 14.84
C PHE A 151 -5.76 -23.20 15.70
N LEU A 152 -5.38 -23.06 16.97
CA LEU A 152 -5.96 -22.10 17.87
C LEU A 152 -5.08 -20.86 17.97
N ARG A 153 -5.72 -19.72 18.13
CA ARG A 153 -5.08 -18.49 18.57
C ARG A 153 -5.36 -18.34 20.06
N PHE A 154 -4.28 -18.09 20.80
CA PHE A 154 -4.36 -17.62 22.17
C PHE A 154 -3.88 -16.19 22.21
N GLU A 155 -4.63 -15.33 22.88
CA GLU A 155 -4.24 -13.95 23.12
C GLU A 155 -3.77 -13.78 24.55
N ARG A 156 -2.63 -13.10 24.73
CA ARG A 156 -2.10 -12.84 26.06
C ARG A 156 -2.95 -11.80 26.73
N ASN A 157 -3.61 -12.17 27.82
CA ASN A 157 -4.32 -11.22 28.64
C ASN A 157 -3.30 -10.27 29.31
N SER A 158 -3.36 -8.98 28.99
CA SER A 158 -2.43 -7.97 29.48
C SER A 158 -2.40 -7.84 31.00
N TRP A 159 -3.46 -8.25 31.70
CA TRP A 159 -3.58 -8.17 33.15
C TRP A 159 -3.01 -9.40 33.86
N SER A 160 -3.41 -10.60 33.46
CA SER A 160 -2.99 -11.84 34.12
C SER A 160 -1.67 -12.39 33.58
N GLY A 161 -1.26 -11.97 32.39
CA GLY A 161 -0.12 -12.55 31.67
C GLY A 161 -0.36 -13.99 31.20
N ILE A 162 -1.58 -14.50 31.37
CA ILE A 162 -2.00 -15.84 30.97
C ILE A 162 -2.59 -15.75 29.56
N ASP A 163 -2.18 -16.69 28.72
CA ASP A 163 -2.72 -16.87 27.38
C ASP A 163 -4.16 -17.40 27.49
N GLN A 164 -5.12 -16.66 26.95
CA GLN A 164 -6.53 -17.06 26.91
C GLN A 164 -6.89 -17.47 25.49
N PHE A 165 -7.67 -18.54 25.38
CA PHE A 165 -8.23 -18.94 24.10
C PHE A 165 -9.02 -17.78 23.51
N ASP A 166 -8.74 -17.46 22.25
CA ASP A 166 -9.38 -16.37 21.54
C ASP A 166 -10.23 -16.93 20.39
N MET A 167 -9.61 -17.65 19.45
CA MET A 167 -10.33 -18.15 18.27
C MET A 167 -9.67 -19.37 17.63
N VAL A 168 -10.43 -20.06 16.78
CA VAL A 168 -9.89 -21.02 15.80
C VAL A 168 -9.43 -20.24 14.57
N ARG A 169 -8.19 -20.47 14.12
CA ARG A 169 -7.62 -19.84 12.93
C ARG A 169 -8.30 -20.34 11.67
N LEU A 170 -8.45 -19.47 10.66
CA LEU A 170 -9.05 -19.85 9.39
C LEU A 170 -8.07 -20.70 8.57
N LEU A 171 -8.50 -21.90 8.17
CA LEU A 171 -7.87 -22.65 7.09
C LEU A 171 -8.45 -22.19 5.75
N SER A 172 -7.58 -21.87 4.80
CA SER A 172 -7.98 -21.50 3.44
C SER A 172 -7.26 -22.36 2.41
N VAL A 173 -7.95 -22.71 1.34
CA VAL A 173 -7.31 -23.22 0.11
C VAL A 173 -7.18 -22.04 -0.85
N VAL A 174 -5.96 -21.73 -1.27
CA VAL A 174 -5.64 -20.58 -2.11
C VAL A 174 -5.04 -21.03 -3.44
N GLY A 175 -5.34 -20.32 -4.51
CA GLY A 175 -4.72 -20.54 -5.81
C GLY A 175 -3.47 -19.69 -5.99
N LYS A 176 -2.38 -20.29 -6.47
CA LYS A 176 -1.15 -19.60 -6.88
C LYS A 176 -1.23 -19.16 -8.34
N SER A 177 -0.38 -18.22 -8.76
CA SER A 177 -0.35 -17.70 -10.13
C SER A 177 0.02 -18.75 -11.19
N ASP A 178 0.63 -19.86 -10.79
CA ASP A 178 0.90 -21.04 -11.64
C ASP A 178 -0.30 -22.01 -11.69
N GLY A 179 -1.42 -21.65 -11.05
CA GLY A 179 -2.65 -22.44 -10.97
C GLY A 179 -2.59 -23.57 -9.95
N LYS A 180 -1.51 -23.73 -9.18
CA LYS A 180 -1.49 -24.73 -8.10
C LYS A 180 -2.39 -24.28 -6.96
N LEU A 181 -2.97 -25.24 -6.27
CA LEU A 181 -3.68 -25.00 -5.03
C LEU A 181 -2.72 -25.23 -3.87
N ASP A 182 -2.86 -24.40 -2.85
CA ASP A 182 -2.09 -24.49 -1.61
C ASP A 182 -3.02 -24.28 -0.42
N TYR A 183 -2.63 -24.75 0.74
CA TYR A 183 -3.36 -24.50 1.99
C TYR A 183 -2.66 -23.41 2.79
N ARG A 184 -3.44 -22.67 3.57
CA ARG A 184 -2.92 -21.61 4.43
C ARG A 184 -3.68 -21.57 5.74
N ILE A 185 -2.94 -21.50 6.83
CA ILE A 185 -3.48 -21.17 8.15
C ILE A 185 -3.33 -19.67 8.34
N ASN A 186 -4.45 -18.96 8.42
CA ASN A 186 -4.46 -17.52 8.63
C ASN A 186 -4.17 -17.19 10.09
N GLN A 187 -3.71 -15.97 10.35
CA GLN A 187 -3.48 -15.50 11.72
C GLN A 187 -4.78 -15.39 12.53
N TYR A 188 -5.87 -15.01 11.87
CA TYR A 188 -7.20 -14.81 12.47
C TYR A 188 -8.28 -15.68 11.79
N SER A 189 -9.42 -15.81 12.46
CA SER A 189 -10.57 -16.60 12.00
C SER A 189 -11.29 -15.98 10.79
N ASP A 190 -11.12 -14.68 10.56
CA ASP A 190 -11.71 -13.93 9.45
C ASP A 190 -10.79 -13.84 8.22
N GLY A 191 -9.60 -14.45 8.29
CA GLY A 191 -8.60 -14.39 7.23
C GLY A 191 -7.79 -13.09 7.20
N SER A 192 -7.97 -12.20 8.18
CA SER A 192 -7.12 -11.02 8.33
C SER A 192 -5.73 -11.38 8.89
N GLY A 193 -4.83 -10.40 8.96
CA GLY A 193 -3.49 -10.54 9.54
C GLY A 193 -2.37 -10.80 8.52
N SER A 194 -1.15 -10.91 9.04
CA SER A 194 0.04 -11.17 8.21
C SER A 194 -0.01 -12.59 7.66
N CYS A 195 0.19 -12.73 6.35
CA CYS A 195 0.12 -13.98 5.62
C CYS A 195 1.39 -14.86 5.71
N ASN A 196 2.32 -14.52 6.61
CA ASN A 196 3.63 -15.18 6.70
C ASN A 196 3.66 -16.39 7.65
N ASN A 197 2.50 -16.95 8.01
CA ASN A 197 2.42 -18.10 8.90
C ASN A 197 2.31 -19.36 8.04
N GLU A 198 3.44 -19.82 7.52
CA GLU A 198 3.53 -21.10 6.81
C GLU A 198 4.06 -22.16 7.77
N TYR A 199 3.64 -23.40 7.56
CA TYR A 199 3.97 -24.52 8.42
C TYR A 199 4.25 -25.74 7.57
N VAL A 200 5.25 -26.53 7.97
CA VAL A 200 5.52 -27.87 7.42
C VAL A 200 5.03 -28.89 8.45
N PHE A 201 4.24 -29.87 8.03
CA PHE A 201 3.55 -30.79 8.93
C PHE A 201 4.08 -32.21 8.82
N PHE A 202 4.13 -32.91 9.95
CA PHE A 202 4.66 -34.27 10.06
C PHE A 202 3.76 -35.13 10.92
N LYS A 203 3.58 -36.40 10.53
CA LYS A 203 2.76 -37.38 11.27
C LYS A 203 3.58 -38.04 12.37
N THR A 204 4.87 -38.17 12.14
CA THR A 204 5.82 -38.84 13.04
C THR A 204 6.99 -37.93 13.36
N ARG A 205 7.70 -38.26 14.45
CA ARG A 205 8.87 -37.50 14.88
C ARG A 205 10.03 -37.73 13.91
N GLU A 206 10.15 -38.96 13.42
CA GLU A 206 11.20 -39.40 12.50
C GLU A 206 11.14 -38.68 11.15
N GLU A 207 9.93 -38.41 10.64
CA GLU A 207 9.71 -37.58 9.44
C GLU A 207 10.20 -36.14 9.66
N MET A 208 9.88 -35.56 10.82
CA MET A 208 10.29 -34.20 11.17
C MET A 208 11.82 -34.12 11.33
N GLU A 209 12.42 -35.06 12.05
CA GLU A 209 13.87 -35.15 12.26
C GLU A 209 14.63 -35.26 10.93
N SER A 210 14.15 -36.12 10.04
CA SER A 210 14.74 -36.30 8.71
C SER A 210 14.66 -35.01 7.89
N TRP A 211 13.51 -34.33 7.90
CA TRP A 211 13.34 -33.06 7.20
C TRP A 211 14.26 -31.96 7.75
N VAL A 212 14.41 -31.88 9.08
CA VAL A 212 15.31 -30.91 9.71
C VAL A 212 16.76 -31.19 9.33
N LEU A 213 17.20 -32.44 9.35
CA LEU A 213 18.55 -32.80 8.91
C LEU A 213 18.79 -32.41 7.44
N GLU A 214 17.88 -32.75 6.53
CA GLU A 214 17.98 -32.36 5.12
C GLU A 214 18.05 -30.84 4.93
N TYR A 215 17.26 -30.09 5.70
CA TYR A 215 17.27 -28.63 5.68
C TYR A 215 18.63 -28.08 6.16
N ILE A 216 19.12 -28.56 7.30
CA ILE A 216 20.40 -28.12 7.88
C ILE A 216 21.56 -28.47 6.94
N ASP A 217 21.56 -29.66 6.35
CA ASP A 217 22.57 -30.10 5.38
C ASP A 217 22.60 -29.18 4.15
N LYS A 218 21.43 -28.78 3.66
CA LYS A 218 21.32 -27.83 2.55
C LYS A 218 21.91 -26.47 2.93
N VAL A 219 21.52 -25.93 4.07
CA VAL A 219 22.02 -24.63 4.58
C VAL A 219 23.54 -24.67 4.80
N TYR A 220 24.06 -25.80 5.28
CA TYR A 220 25.50 -26.03 5.40
C TYR A 220 26.21 -26.00 4.05
N GLN A 221 25.68 -26.70 3.04
CA GLN A 221 26.24 -26.70 1.68
C GLN A 221 26.22 -25.32 1.01
N GLU A 222 25.21 -24.51 1.32
CA GLU A 222 25.06 -23.13 0.84
C GLU A 222 25.91 -22.13 1.64
N ASP A 223 26.62 -22.59 2.67
CA ASP A 223 27.45 -21.78 3.57
C ASP A 223 26.64 -20.74 4.37
N GLU A 224 25.36 -21.02 4.67
CA GLU A 224 24.43 -20.11 5.35
C GLU A 224 24.09 -20.52 6.81
N LEU A 225 24.87 -21.41 7.42
CA LEU A 225 24.67 -21.79 8.83
C LEU A 225 24.79 -20.60 9.78
N GLU A 226 23.92 -20.57 10.78
CA GLU A 226 23.68 -19.50 11.75
C GLU A 226 23.24 -20.12 13.09
N GLU A 227 23.30 -19.35 14.18
CA GLU A 227 22.93 -19.79 15.53
C GLU A 227 21.52 -20.40 15.60
N LYS A 228 20.54 -19.79 14.90
CA LYS A 228 19.14 -20.24 14.86
C LYS A 228 18.97 -21.68 14.35
N HIS A 229 19.91 -22.18 13.54
CA HIS A 229 19.89 -23.53 13.00
C HIS A 229 20.25 -24.55 14.07
N PHE A 230 21.19 -24.20 14.96
CA PHE A 230 21.53 -25.02 16.13
C PHE A 230 20.40 -25.02 17.16
N ASP A 231 19.76 -23.88 17.39
CA ASP A 231 18.56 -23.80 18.24
C ASP A 231 17.46 -24.75 17.74
N LEU A 232 17.24 -24.82 16.41
CA LEU A 232 16.27 -25.73 15.81
C LEU A 232 16.65 -27.19 16.07
N MET A 233 17.92 -27.56 15.84
CA MET A 233 18.40 -28.94 16.10
C MET A 233 18.24 -29.33 17.56
N ASP A 234 18.57 -28.44 18.49
CA ASP A 234 18.41 -28.65 19.93
C ASP A 234 16.94 -28.82 20.32
N GLU A 235 16.05 -27.98 19.78
CA GLU A 235 14.60 -28.07 20.05
C GLU A 235 13.99 -29.40 19.55
N VAL A 236 14.49 -29.92 18.41
CA VAL A 236 14.11 -31.24 17.90
C VAL A 236 14.74 -32.38 18.72
N GLY A 237 15.84 -32.11 19.44
CA GLY A 237 16.63 -33.09 20.16
C GLY A 237 17.60 -33.88 19.26
N LEU A 238 18.06 -33.27 18.16
CA LEU A 238 19.07 -33.84 17.27
C LEU A 238 20.49 -33.58 17.80
N GLU A 239 21.36 -34.59 17.68
CA GLU A 239 22.79 -34.41 17.96
C GLU A 239 23.42 -33.51 16.89
N ILE A 240 24.09 -32.45 17.31
CA ILE A 240 24.72 -31.49 16.41
C ILE A 240 26.10 -32.03 15.98
N PRO A 241 26.33 -32.30 14.67
CA PRO A 241 27.62 -32.76 14.20
C PRO A 241 28.74 -31.73 14.43
N GLU A 242 29.89 -32.20 14.91
CA GLU A 242 31.06 -31.36 15.23
C GLU A 242 31.52 -30.50 14.04
N HIS A 243 31.39 -31.00 12.81
CA HIS A 243 31.79 -30.28 11.62
C HIS A 243 30.88 -29.07 11.29
N TYR A 244 29.61 -29.07 11.69
CA TYR A 244 28.74 -27.89 11.59
C TYR A 244 29.14 -26.81 12.58
N VAL A 245 29.43 -27.22 13.81
CA VAL A 245 29.90 -26.33 14.87
C VAL A 245 31.21 -25.66 14.45
N GLN A 246 32.16 -26.44 13.94
CA GLN A 246 33.46 -25.92 13.49
C GLN A 246 33.32 -24.91 12.34
N ASN A 247 32.52 -25.22 11.31
CA ASN A 247 32.27 -24.30 10.20
C ASN A 247 31.67 -22.97 10.68
N TRP A 248 30.68 -23.03 11.58
CA TRP A 248 30.07 -21.82 12.13
C TRP A 248 31.06 -21.01 12.97
N TYR A 249 31.87 -21.65 13.83
CA TYR A 249 32.91 -20.95 14.59
C TYR A 249 33.92 -20.25 13.69
N ASP A 250 34.38 -20.92 12.64
CA ASP A 250 35.34 -20.36 11.69
C ASP A 250 34.78 -19.10 11.00
N LYS A 251 33.48 -19.10 10.67
CA LYS A 251 32.78 -17.91 10.14
C LYS A 251 32.68 -16.78 11.15
N GLN A 252 32.32 -17.07 12.39
CA GLN A 252 32.22 -16.05 13.44
C GLN A 252 33.59 -15.41 13.69
N ILE A 253 34.65 -16.22 13.76
CA ILE A 253 36.02 -15.74 13.87
C ILE A 253 36.41 -14.85 12.67
N HIS A 254 36.07 -15.28 11.45
CA HIS A 254 36.34 -14.48 10.25
C HIS A 254 35.60 -13.14 10.28
N HIS A 255 34.33 -13.13 10.67
CA HIS A 255 33.50 -11.93 10.77
C HIS A 255 34.02 -10.96 11.84
N ILE A 256 34.32 -11.46 13.04
CA ILE A 256 34.89 -10.67 14.14
C ILE A 256 36.21 -10.04 13.71
N ARG A 257 37.12 -10.83 13.11
CA ARG A 257 38.40 -10.30 12.61
C ARG A 257 38.20 -9.21 11.57
N GLY A 258 37.27 -9.40 10.63
CA GLY A 258 36.95 -8.39 9.62
C GLY A 258 36.40 -7.09 10.23
N SER A 259 35.47 -7.21 11.17
CA SER A 259 34.90 -6.09 11.93
C SER A 259 35.95 -5.33 12.72
N GLU A 260 36.76 -6.03 13.51
CA GLU A 260 37.83 -5.45 14.32
C GLU A 260 38.89 -4.75 13.46
N LEU A 261 39.29 -5.35 12.33
CA LEU A 261 40.21 -4.73 11.38
C LEU A 261 39.64 -3.42 10.81
N SER A 262 38.36 -3.42 10.40
CA SER A 262 37.69 -2.21 9.89
C SER A 262 37.60 -1.11 10.97
N GLU A 263 37.32 -1.49 12.21
CA GLU A 263 37.28 -0.54 13.32
C GLU A 263 38.68 0.05 13.59
N ILE A 264 39.72 -0.78 13.61
CA ILE A 264 41.12 -0.34 13.77
C ILE A 264 41.52 0.62 12.65
N GLU A 265 41.15 0.34 11.40
CA GLU A 265 41.41 1.23 10.26
C GLU A 265 40.69 2.57 10.41
N SER A 266 39.42 2.56 10.85
CA SER A 266 38.66 3.79 11.11
C SER A 266 39.29 4.64 12.23
N VAL A 267 39.80 4.00 13.29
CA VAL A 267 40.50 4.67 14.39
C VAL A 267 41.81 5.26 13.87
N ARG A 268 42.57 4.49 13.09
CA ARG A 268 43.84 4.94 12.50
C ARG A 268 43.65 6.17 11.61
N GLU A 269 42.64 6.18 10.74
CA GLU A 269 42.37 7.33 9.86
C GLU A 269 41.93 8.57 10.67
N ARG A 270 41.12 8.39 11.73
CA ARG A 270 40.77 9.50 12.64
C ARG A 270 42.00 10.12 13.31
N TYR A 271 42.94 9.32 13.79
CA TYR A 271 44.18 9.84 14.40
C TYR A 271 45.09 10.51 13.37
N LYS A 272 45.16 10.00 12.15
CA LYS A 272 45.91 10.63 11.05
C LYS A 272 45.35 12.01 10.71
N ASN A 273 44.03 12.12 10.50
CA ASN A 273 43.36 13.40 10.25
C ASN A 273 43.55 14.40 11.40
N ARG A 274 43.51 13.92 12.65
CA ARG A 274 43.77 14.77 13.83
C ARG A 274 45.21 15.25 13.88
N LYS A 275 46.19 14.40 13.54
CA LYS A 275 47.60 14.78 13.46
C LYS A 275 47.81 15.87 12.39
N GLU A 276 47.28 15.67 11.19
CA GLU A 276 47.37 16.65 10.09
C GLU A 276 46.76 18.00 10.50
N SER A 277 45.59 18.00 11.16
CA SER A 277 44.98 19.22 11.69
C SER A 277 45.84 19.95 12.72
N ILE A 278 46.52 19.21 13.62
CA ILE A 278 47.43 19.79 14.61
C ILE A 278 48.67 20.38 13.92
N GLU A 279 49.23 19.69 12.92
CA GLU A 279 50.38 20.17 12.15
C GLU A 279 50.05 21.44 11.36
N GLU A 280 48.86 21.53 10.75
CA GLU A 280 48.39 22.76 10.10
C GLU A 280 48.24 23.91 11.09
N ARG A 281 47.66 23.64 12.27
CA ARG A 281 47.52 24.65 13.34
C ARG A 281 48.88 25.14 13.83
N LEU A 282 49.85 24.24 13.98
CA LEU A 282 51.24 24.57 14.32
C LEU A 282 51.86 25.47 13.27
N LYS A 283 51.82 25.10 11.98
CA LYS A 283 52.34 25.92 10.87
C LYS A 283 51.74 27.33 10.86
N ARG A 284 50.42 27.44 11.05
CA ARG A 284 49.72 28.74 11.15
C ARG A 284 50.18 29.56 12.35
N ALA A 285 50.47 28.92 13.48
CA ALA A 285 50.99 29.60 14.67
C ALA A 285 52.43 30.09 14.45
N THR A 286 53.30 29.28 13.86
CA THR A 286 54.71 29.66 13.60
C THR A 286 54.80 30.84 12.63
N ASN A 287 53.98 30.85 11.57
CA ASN A 287 53.93 31.94 10.60
C ASN A 287 53.33 33.25 11.14
N LYS A 288 52.65 33.22 12.30
CA LYS A 288 52.15 34.44 12.97
C LYS A 288 53.15 35.02 13.98
N SER A 289 54.19 34.26 14.34
CA SER A 289 55.21 34.65 15.32
C SER A 289 56.53 35.09 14.67
N SER A 290 56.61 35.05 13.33
CA SER A 290 57.67 35.67 12.52
C SER A 290 57.13 36.94 11.86
#